data_AF-T0ZCT9-F1
#
_entry.id   AF-T0ZCT9-F1
#
_cell.length_a   1.000
_cell.length_b   1.000
_cell.length_c   1.000
_cell.angle_alpha   90.00
_cell.angle_beta   90.00
_cell.angle_gamma   90.00
#
_symmetry.space_group_name_H-M   'P 1'
#
loop_
_entity.id
_entity.type
_entity.pdbx_description
1 polymer ?
#
loop_
_entity_poly.entity_id
_entity_poly.type
_entity_poly.pdbx_seq_one_letter_code
_entity_poly.pdbx_strand_id
1 'polypeptide(L)'
;MRSGLVRRRHAGAFPRLRLARDRPHRRPRSGRAGCGHCQRQTAQRQATLIVCRTTIGAGAPTRGGSAKAHGEPLGADEIAATRQALGWNHPPFEIPAEIRAQWDARASGAQRQGEWQARFNAYRSEFPELAAEFERRMSGALPDDWQDLRASVLEQFAQATENVATRKASQQVLALLGPRLPELLGGSADLTGSNLT
;
A
#
# COMPACT_ATOMS: atom_id res chain seq x y z
N MET A 1 -14.65 50.82 -21.06
CA MET A 1 -15.46 49.79 -20.39
C MET A 1 -15.36 48.48 -21.15
N ARG A 2 -14.65 47.47 -20.61
CA ARG A 2 -14.94 46.04 -20.76
C ARG A 2 -13.99 45.29 -19.81
N SER A 3 -14.53 45.01 -18.63
CA SER A 3 -13.90 44.19 -17.59
C SER A 3 -13.90 42.74 -18.04
N GLY A 4 -12.72 42.14 -18.19
CA GLY A 4 -12.52 40.74 -18.55
C GLY A 4 -12.31 39.90 -17.29
N LEU A 5 -13.31 39.09 -16.97
CA LEU A 5 -13.42 38.22 -15.81
C LEU A 5 -12.23 37.23 -15.71
N VAL A 6 -11.32 37.45 -14.77
CA VAL A 6 -10.33 36.43 -14.38
C VAL A 6 -11.05 35.34 -13.60
N ARG A 7 -11.31 34.19 -14.26
CA ARG A 7 -11.75 32.97 -13.58
C ARG A 7 -10.65 32.52 -12.61
N ARG A 8 -10.86 32.74 -11.32
CA ARG A 8 -10.06 32.11 -10.26
C ARG A 8 -10.18 30.59 -10.43
N ARG A 9 -9.05 29.93 -10.75
CA ARG A 9 -8.95 28.48 -10.67
C ARG A 9 -9.24 28.09 -9.22
N HIS A 10 -10.17 27.16 -9.03
CA HIS A 10 -10.40 26.53 -7.73
C HIS A 10 -9.08 25.90 -7.27
N ALA A 11 -8.45 26.49 -6.25
CA ALA A 11 -7.48 25.78 -5.44
C ALA A 11 -8.25 24.60 -4.81
N GLY A 12 -7.99 23.39 -5.31
CA GLY A 12 -8.59 22.18 -4.77
C GLY A 12 -8.26 22.10 -3.29
N ALA A 13 -9.29 22.01 -2.45
CA ALA A 13 -9.10 21.78 -1.02
C ALA A 13 -8.27 20.50 -0.85
N PHE A 14 -7.10 20.60 -0.23
CA PHE A 14 -6.34 19.41 0.15
C PHE A 14 -7.25 18.50 0.99
N PRO A 15 -7.31 17.19 0.69
CA PRO A 15 -8.12 16.28 1.48
C PRO A 15 -7.64 16.32 2.92
N ARG A 16 -8.52 16.76 3.83
CA ARG A 16 -8.23 16.83 5.26
C ARG A 16 -7.94 15.42 5.76
N LEU A 17 -6.79 15.23 6.41
CA LEU A 17 -6.48 13.99 7.13
C LEU A 17 -7.46 13.83 8.29
N ARG A 18 -8.08 12.65 8.37
CA ARG A 18 -8.92 12.32 9.52
C ARG A 18 -8.08 11.76 10.65
N LEU A 19 -8.27 12.31 11.85
CA LEU A 19 -7.61 11.81 13.06
C LEU A 19 -8.56 10.94 13.87
N ALA A 20 -8.22 9.67 14.07
CA ALA A 20 -8.85 8.79 15.04
C ALA A 20 -7.87 8.55 16.19
N ARG A 21 -8.27 8.81 17.44
CA ARG A 21 -7.45 8.53 18.63
C ARG A 21 -8.04 7.35 19.39
N ASP A 22 -7.23 6.33 19.66
CA ASP A 22 -7.67 5.27 20.57
C ASP A 22 -7.71 5.80 22.01
N ARG A 23 -8.72 5.39 22.79
CA ARG A 23 -8.79 5.74 24.22
C ARG A 23 -7.87 4.81 25.01
N PRO A 24 -7.05 5.34 25.93
CA PRO A 24 -6.13 4.50 26.70
C PRO A 24 -6.88 3.50 27.59
N HIS A 25 -6.29 2.31 27.77
CA HIS A 25 -6.66 1.27 28.76
C HIS A 25 -7.88 0.35 28.50
N ARG A 26 -8.37 0.20 27.27
CA ARG A 26 -9.23 -0.96 26.94
C ARG A 26 -8.42 -2.05 26.25
N ARG A 27 -8.45 -3.26 26.84
CA ARG A 27 -8.00 -4.56 26.26
C ARG A 27 -8.34 -4.66 24.75
N PRO A 28 -7.66 -5.50 23.93
CA PRO A 28 -7.51 -5.39 22.46
C PRO A 28 -8.78 -5.42 21.59
N ARG A 29 -9.98 -5.32 22.17
CA ARG A 29 -11.22 -4.99 21.47
C ARG A 29 -11.20 -3.59 20.82
N SER A 30 -10.36 -2.64 21.28
CA SER A 30 -10.30 -1.28 20.69
C SER A 30 -9.66 -1.23 19.30
N GLY A 31 -8.60 -2.03 19.04
CA GLY A 31 -7.95 -2.09 17.73
C GLY A 31 -8.87 -2.62 16.61
N ARG A 32 -9.68 -3.65 16.91
CA ARG A 32 -10.73 -4.12 15.98
C ARG A 32 -11.84 -3.09 15.78
N ALA A 33 -12.18 -2.31 16.81
CA ALA A 33 -13.16 -1.24 16.70
C ALA A 33 -12.64 -0.06 15.85
N GLY A 34 -11.36 0.30 15.98
CA GLY A 34 -10.69 1.32 15.16
C GLY A 34 -10.60 0.91 13.69
N CYS A 35 -10.11 -0.30 13.39
CA CYS A 35 -10.08 -0.81 12.03
C CYS A 35 -11.49 -0.98 11.43
N GLY A 36 -12.46 -1.49 12.20
CA GLY A 36 -13.84 -1.62 11.75
C GLY A 36 -14.55 -0.28 11.53
N HIS A 37 -14.21 0.76 12.28
CA HIS A 37 -14.72 2.14 12.08
C HIS A 37 -14.11 2.79 10.85
N CYS A 38 -12.82 2.55 10.58
CA CYS A 38 -12.16 2.98 9.35
C CYS A 38 -12.74 2.27 8.11
N GLN A 39 -12.94 0.95 8.17
CA GLN A 39 -13.49 0.15 7.07
C GLN A 39 -14.94 0.51 6.74
N ARG A 40 -15.76 0.87 7.74
CA ARG A 40 -17.17 1.30 7.55
C ARG A 40 -17.31 2.72 6.98
N GLN A 41 -16.23 3.50 6.91
CA GLN A 41 -16.28 4.93 6.60
C GLN A 41 -15.42 5.31 5.39
N THR A 42 -15.01 4.32 4.61
CA THR A 42 -14.42 4.46 3.26
C THR A 42 -15.32 5.23 2.28
N ALA A 43 -16.59 5.48 2.63
CA ALA A 43 -17.47 6.43 1.95
C ALA A 43 -16.98 7.90 2.03
N GLN A 44 -16.11 8.23 2.99
CA GLN A 44 -15.48 9.55 3.11
C GLN A 44 -14.11 9.50 2.43
N ARG A 45 -13.92 10.27 1.36
CA ARG A 45 -12.68 10.36 0.53
C ARG A 45 -11.50 10.99 1.28
N GLN A 46 -11.14 10.46 2.45
CA GLN A 46 -10.10 11.00 3.34
C GLN A 46 -9.21 9.88 3.86
N ALA A 47 -7.89 10.11 3.83
CA ALA A 47 -6.95 9.28 4.56
C ALA A 47 -7.23 9.37 6.07
N THR A 48 -7.02 8.27 6.80
CA THR A 48 -7.20 8.22 8.25
C THR A 48 -5.90 7.87 8.95
N LEU A 49 -5.49 8.72 9.90
CA LEU A 49 -4.42 8.45 10.86
C LEU A 49 -5.03 7.96 12.17
N ILE A 50 -4.71 6.73 12.56
CA ILE A 50 -5.08 6.18 13.88
C ILE A 50 -3.92 6.39 14.84
N VAL A 51 -4.10 7.24 15.83
CA VAL A 51 -3.14 7.47 16.91
C VAL A 51 -3.40 6.44 18.01
N CYS A 52 -2.58 5.41 18.02
CA CYS A 52 -2.56 4.39 19.07
C CYS A 52 -1.65 4.83 20.21
N ARG A 53 -2.24 5.22 21.35
CA ARG A 53 -1.47 5.49 22.56
C ARG A 53 -1.05 4.16 23.20
N THR A 54 0.25 3.88 23.21
CA THR A 54 0.84 2.67 23.78
C THR A 54 1.96 3.03 24.76
N THR A 55 2.35 2.05 25.58
CA THR A 55 3.57 2.12 26.41
C THR A 55 4.63 1.25 25.74
N ILE A 56 5.76 1.83 25.35
CA ILE A 56 6.90 1.06 24.81
C ILE A 56 7.38 0.05 25.87
N GLY A 57 7.69 -1.18 25.46
CA GLY A 57 8.08 -2.23 26.42
C GLY A 57 7.00 -2.58 27.45
N ALA A 58 5.71 -2.38 27.14
CA ALA A 58 4.61 -2.74 28.04
C ALA A 58 4.75 -4.19 28.55
N GLY A 59 4.71 -4.37 29.87
CA GLY A 59 4.94 -5.65 30.54
C GLY A 59 6.32 -5.77 31.17
N ALA A 60 7.33 -5.04 30.68
CA ALA A 60 8.66 -4.98 31.29
C ALA A 60 8.63 -4.07 32.53
N PRO A 61 8.78 -4.59 33.76
CA PRO A 61 8.52 -3.81 34.97
C PRO A 61 9.44 -2.61 35.17
N THR A 62 10.72 -2.72 34.79
CA THR A 62 11.72 -1.66 34.99
C THR A 62 12.05 -0.91 33.69
N ARG A 63 11.83 -1.56 32.53
CA ARG A 63 12.11 -0.98 31.21
C ARG A 63 10.89 -0.37 30.53
N GLY A 64 9.67 -0.73 30.95
CA GLY A 64 8.42 -0.21 30.38
C GLY A 64 8.34 1.31 30.43
N GLY A 65 8.00 1.93 29.30
CA GLY A 65 7.90 3.40 29.17
C GLY A 65 9.24 4.12 29.03
N SER A 66 10.37 3.41 28.99
CA SER A 66 11.70 4.02 28.90
C SER A 66 12.32 3.90 27.50
N ALA A 67 13.20 4.85 27.13
CA ALA A 67 13.99 4.79 25.89
C ALA A 67 14.88 3.53 25.82
N LYS A 68 15.29 3.04 26.98
CA LYS A 68 16.07 1.84 27.16
C LYS A 68 15.36 0.55 26.67
N ALA A 69 14.03 0.55 26.55
CA ALA A 69 13.29 -0.56 25.93
C ALA A 69 13.29 -0.55 24.39
N HIS A 70 13.89 0.47 23.75
CA HIS A 70 13.79 0.67 22.31
C HIS A 70 14.74 -0.21 21.49
N GLY A 71 16.03 -0.25 21.85
CA GLY A 71 17.08 -0.80 20.99
C GLY A 71 18.06 -1.73 21.70
N GLU A 72 17.85 -2.03 22.98
CA GLU A 72 18.71 -2.92 23.76
C GLU A 72 17.94 -4.20 24.14
N PRO A 73 18.59 -5.38 24.13
CA PRO A 73 18.03 -6.56 24.78
C PRO A 73 17.65 -6.24 26.23
N LEU A 74 16.51 -6.75 26.69
CA LEU A 74 16.03 -6.51 28.06
C LEU A 74 16.98 -7.08 29.13
N GLY A 75 17.71 -8.15 28.80
CA GLY A 75 18.53 -8.91 29.75
C GLY A 75 17.72 -10.01 30.44
N ALA A 76 18.41 -11.03 30.95
CA ALA A 76 17.79 -12.24 31.48
C ALA A 76 16.82 -11.95 32.64
N ASP A 77 17.22 -11.11 33.59
CA ASP A 77 16.43 -10.77 34.77
C ASP A 77 15.14 -10.03 34.40
N GLU A 78 15.25 -9.03 33.53
CA GLU A 78 14.08 -8.27 33.08
C GLU A 78 13.15 -9.14 32.24
N ILE A 79 13.67 -10.07 31.42
CA ILE A 79 12.85 -11.04 30.68
C ILE A 79 12.07 -11.93 31.65
N ALA A 80 12.70 -12.44 32.71
CA ALA A 80 12.04 -13.26 33.72
C ALA A 80 10.93 -12.47 34.44
N ALA A 81 11.22 -11.24 34.84
CA ALA A 81 10.24 -10.35 35.48
C ALA A 81 9.09 -9.99 34.52
N THR A 82 9.38 -9.77 33.24
CA THR A 82 8.37 -9.50 32.20
C THR A 82 7.44 -10.69 32.02
N ARG A 83 7.99 -11.91 31.95
CA ARG A 83 7.19 -13.16 31.87
C ARG A 83 6.25 -13.29 33.06
N GLN A 84 6.76 -13.07 34.27
CA GLN A 84 5.95 -13.09 35.48
C GLN A 84 4.83 -12.03 35.44
N ALA A 85 5.15 -10.79 35.05
CA ALA A 85 4.18 -9.70 34.96
C ALA A 85 3.08 -9.95 33.92
N LEU A 86 3.39 -10.66 32.83
CA LEU A 86 2.44 -11.04 31.79
C LEU A 86 1.71 -12.36 32.07
N GLY A 87 2.08 -13.10 33.11
CA GLY A 87 1.59 -14.46 33.36
C GLY A 87 2.01 -15.46 32.28
N TRP A 88 3.15 -15.22 31.62
CA TRP A 88 3.69 -16.09 30.57
C TRP A 88 4.68 -17.10 31.15
N ASN A 89 4.25 -18.35 31.28
CA ASN A 89 5.04 -19.40 31.95
C ASN A 89 5.83 -20.29 30.99
N HIS A 90 5.81 -20.01 29.68
CA HIS A 90 6.50 -20.84 28.69
C HIS A 90 7.96 -20.41 28.46
N PRO A 91 8.89 -21.36 28.29
CA PRO A 91 10.27 -21.12 27.89
C PRO A 91 10.43 -20.26 26.62
N PRO A 92 11.64 -19.74 26.37
CA PRO A 92 11.95 -19.09 25.10
C PRO A 92 11.58 -19.99 23.91
N PHE A 93 10.87 -19.41 22.93
CA PHE A 93 10.46 -20.06 21.69
C PHE A 93 9.48 -21.23 21.83
N GLU A 94 8.94 -21.49 23.02
CA GLU A 94 7.85 -22.44 23.23
C GLU A 94 6.50 -21.72 23.09
N ILE A 95 5.68 -22.17 22.14
CA ILE A 95 4.32 -21.65 21.93
C ILE A 95 3.32 -22.79 22.18
N PRO A 96 2.42 -22.65 23.16
CA PRO A 96 1.39 -23.64 23.45
C PRO A 96 0.51 -23.95 22.24
N ALA A 97 0.09 -25.21 22.14
CA ALA A 97 -0.70 -25.70 21.01
C ALA A 97 -2.03 -24.95 20.87
N GLU A 98 -2.68 -24.59 21.99
CA GLU A 98 -3.92 -23.84 22.03
C GLU A 98 -3.76 -22.39 21.55
N ILE A 99 -2.60 -21.76 21.79
CA ILE A 99 -2.29 -20.43 21.25
C ILE A 99 -2.05 -20.56 19.74
N ARG A 100 -1.23 -21.53 19.31
CA ARG A 100 -1.02 -21.79 17.88
C ARG A 100 -2.34 -22.04 17.15
N ALA A 101 -3.25 -22.83 17.72
CA ALA A 101 -4.55 -23.12 17.13
C ALA A 101 -5.42 -21.86 16.98
N GLN A 102 -5.40 -20.94 17.96
CA GLN A 102 -6.13 -19.66 17.87
C GLN A 102 -5.56 -18.70 16.81
N TRP A 103 -4.27 -18.81 16.52
CA TRP A 103 -3.58 -17.99 15.51
C TRP A 103 -3.53 -18.62 14.12
N ASP A 104 -3.85 -19.91 13.99
CA ASP A 104 -3.80 -20.62 12.71
C ASP A 104 -4.87 -20.10 11.74
N ALA A 105 -4.45 -19.21 10.86
CA ALA A 105 -5.32 -18.62 9.86
C ALA A 105 -5.34 -19.38 8.54
N ARG A 106 -4.65 -20.53 8.41
CA ARG A 106 -4.48 -21.24 7.12
C ARG A 106 -5.81 -21.65 6.51
N ALA A 107 -6.69 -22.27 7.30
CA ALA A 107 -8.02 -22.68 6.83
C ALA A 107 -8.87 -21.48 6.39
N SER A 108 -8.93 -20.43 7.22
CA SER A 108 -9.69 -19.22 6.88
C SER A 108 -9.09 -18.46 5.69
N GLY A 109 -7.77 -18.51 5.51
CA GLY A 109 -7.04 -17.93 4.39
C GLY A 109 -7.34 -18.70 3.10
N ALA A 110 -7.26 -20.03 3.14
CA ALA A 110 -7.59 -20.89 2.02
C ALA A 110 -9.05 -20.72 1.60
N GLN A 111 -9.98 -20.61 2.55
CA GLN A 111 -11.38 -20.31 2.24
C GLN A 111 -11.53 -18.96 1.52
N ARG A 112 -10.99 -17.86 2.07
CA ARG A 112 -11.08 -16.53 1.45
C ARG A 112 -10.42 -16.48 0.07
N GLN A 113 -9.31 -17.19 -0.11
CA GLN A 113 -8.64 -17.31 -1.39
C GLN A 113 -9.48 -18.12 -2.38
N GLY A 114 -10.09 -19.22 -1.95
CA GLY A 114 -11.01 -20.02 -2.77
C GLY A 114 -12.23 -19.21 -3.22
N GLU A 115 -12.84 -18.44 -2.31
CA GLU A 115 -13.95 -17.52 -2.62
C GLU A 115 -13.52 -16.41 -3.59
N TRP A 116 -12.30 -15.89 -3.46
CA TRP A 116 -11.73 -14.95 -4.43
C TRP A 116 -11.50 -15.62 -5.79
N GLN A 117 -10.95 -16.83 -5.82
CA GLN A 117 -10.66 -17.56 -7.05
C GLN A 117 -11.95 -17.90 -7.82
N ALA A 118 -13.01 -18.29 -7.12
CA ALA A 118 -14.32 -18.52 -7.74
C ALA A 118 -14.87 -17.25 -8.39
N ARG A 119 -14.77 -16.10 -7.70
CA ARG A 119 -15.15 -14.79 -8.26
C ARG A 119 -14.28 -14.40 -9.46
N PHE A 120 -12.98 -14.65 -9.39
CA PHE A 120 -12.07 -14.37 -10.49
C PHE A 120 -12.32 -15.28 -11.71
N ASN A 121 -12.68 -16.55 -11.50
CA ASN A 121 -13.06 -17.46 -12.59
C ASN A 121 -14.37 -17.03 -13.28
N ALA A 122 -15.35 -16.56 -12.51
CA ALA A 122 -16.57 -15.96 -13.06
C ALA A 122 -16.24 -14.69 -13.87
N TYR A 123 -15.40 -13.80 -13.31
CA TYR A 123 -14.90 -12.62 -13.99
C TYR A 123 -14.16 -12.96 -15.28
N ARG A 124 -13.30 -13.99 -15.29
CA ARG A 124 -12.60 -14.46 -16.50
C ARG A 124 -13.57 -14.92 -17.58
N SER A 125 -14.67 -15.55 -17.20
CA SER A 125 -15.68 -16.03 -18.15
C SER A 125 -16.50 -14.88 -18.74
N GLU A 126 -16.78 -13.85 -17.95
CA GLU A 126 -17.56 -12.66 -18.37
C GLU A 126 -16.71 -11.62 -19.12
N PHE A 127 -15.44 -11.47 -18.74
CA PHE A 127 -14.50 -10.47 -19.28
C PHE A 127 -13.14 -11.10 -19.64
N PRO A 128 -13.10 -11.98 -20.65
CA PRO A 128 -11.90 -12.76 -20.96
C PRO A 128 -10.67 -11.90 -21.27
N GLU A 129 -10.82 -10.82 -22.04
CA GLU A 129 -9.71 -9.92 -22.39
C GLU A 129 -9.17 -9.18 -21.17
N LEU A 130 -10.05 -8.62 -20.32
CA LEU A 130 -9.63 -7.91 -19.11
C LEU A 130 -9.00 -8.85 -18.07
N ALA A 131 -9.47 -10.10 -17.99
CA ALA A 131 -8.90 -11.10 -17.11
C ALA A 131 -7.51 -11.53 -17.59
N ALA A 132 -7.32 -11.79 -18.88
CA ALA A 132 -6.00 -12.05 -19.46
C ALA A 132 -5.04 -10.89 -19.17
N GLU A 133 -5.52 -9.65 -19.30
CA GLU A 133 -4.71 -8.46 -19.03
C GLU A 133 -4.37 -8.30 -17.54
N PHE A 134 -5.30 -8.61 -16.65
CA PHE A 134 -5.02 -8.67 -15.21
C PHE A 134 -3.96 -9.72 -14.91
N GLU A 135 -4.07 -10.93 -15.46
CA GLU A 135 -3.13 -12.03 -15.22
C GLU A 135 -1.73 -11.70 -15.73
N ARG A 136 -1.62 -11.14 -16.94
CA ARG A 136 -0.34 -10.67 -17.52
C ARG A 136 0.31 -9.62 -16.61
N ARG A 137 -0.45 -8.62 -16.17
CA ARG A 137 0.07 -7.53 -15.32
C ARG A 137 0.48 -8.03 -13.93
N MET A 138 -0.28 -8.97 -13.36
CA MET A 138 0.03 -9.54 -12.05
C MET A 138 1.22 -10.49 -12.08
N SER A 139 1.52 -11.12 -13.22
CA SER A 139 2.73 -11.93 -13.40
C SER A 139 3.98 -11.09 -13.70
N GLY A 140 3.81 -9.80 -14.02
CA GLY A 140 4.90 -8.91 -14.42
C GLY A 140 5.36 -9.11 -15.86
N ALA A 141 4.60 -9.84 -16.68
CA ALA A 141 4.89 -10.00 -18.10
C ALA A 141 4.56 -8.73 -18.89
N LEU A 142 5.36 -8.42 -19.91
CA LEU A 142 5.05 -7.38 -20.90
C LEU A 142 4.09 -7.93 -21.97
N PRO A 143 3.47 -7.08 -22.80
CA PRO A 143 2.67 -7.53 -23.94
C PRO A 143 3.48 -8.44 -24.88
N ASP A 144 2.82 -9.40 -25.52
CA ASP A 144 3.48 -10.39 -26.38
C ASP A 144 4.22 -9.74 -27.56
N ASP A 145 3.69 -8.62 -28.06
CA ASP A 145 4.26 -7.83 -29.16
C ASP A 145 5.30 -6.78 -28.69
N TRP A 146 5.80 -6.89 -27.46
CA TRP A 146 6.74 -5.93 -26.89
C TRP A 146 8.00 -5.73 -27.73
N GLN A 147 8.56 -6.81 -28.30
CA GLN A 147 9.78 -6.70 -29.11
C GLN A 147 9.53 -5.91 -30.40
N ASP A 148 8.38 -6.13 -31.03
CA ASP A 148 7.98 -5.40 -32.23
C ASP A 148 7.68 -3.93 -31.91
N LEU A 149 6.99 -3.67 -30.81
CA LEU A 149 6.76 -2.31 -30.32
C LEU A 149 8.11 -1.60 -30.08
N ARG A 150 9.03 -2.23 -29.35
CA ARG A 150 10.36 -1.69 -29.08
C ARG A 150 11.14 -1.42 -30.37
N ALA A 151 11.17 -2.36 -31.31
CA ALA A 151 11.85 -2.20 -32.59
C ALA A 151 11.24 -1.02 -33.39
N SER A 152 9.90 -0.94 -33.45
CA SER A 152 9.21 0.13 -34.17
C SER A 152 9.50 1.51 -33.59
N VAL A 153 9.58 1.64 -32.26
CA VAL A 153 9.97 2.89 -31.59
C VAL A 153 11.41 3.24 -31.93
N LEU A 154 12.36 2.29 -31.85
CA LEU A 154 13.76 2.56 -32.19
C LEU A 154 13.95 3.01 -33.64
N GLU A 155 13.26 2.36 -34.58
CA GLU A 155 13.32 2.71 -36.01
C GLU A 155 12.80 4.14 -36.26
N GLN A 156 11.67 4.52 -35.64
CA GLN A 156 11.12 5.87 -35.75
C GLN A 156 12.12 6.94 -35.33
N PHE A 157 12.88 6.70 -34.25
CA PHE A 157 13.90 7.64 -33.78
C PHE A 157 15.19 7.58 -34.59
N ALA A 158 15.55 6.42 -35.16
CA ALA A 158 16.70 6.30 -36.06
C ALA A 158 16.49 7.08 -37.37
N GLN A 159 15.25 7.16 -37.85
CA GLN A 159 14.87 7.92 -39.05
C GLN A 159 14.53 9.38 -38.77
N ALA A 160 14.38 9.78 -37.52
CA ALA A 160 14.02 11.14 -37.15
C ALA A 160 15.16 12.13 -37.45
N THR A 161 14.88 13.18 -38.22
CA THR A 161 15.84 14.24 -38.55
C THR A 161 15.74 15.46 -37.63
N GLU A 162 14.79 15.46 -36.69
CA GLU A 162 14.54 16.59 -35.79
C GLU A 162 15.57 16.60 -34.63
N ASN A 163 16.19 17.75 -34.38
CA ASN A 163 17.05 17.93 -33.22
C ASN A 163 16.21 18.31 -31.99
N VAL A 164 15.84 17.30 -31.20
CA VAL A 164 15.02 17.46 -29.99
C VAL A 164 15.84 17.28 -28.72
N ALA A 165 15.51 18.04 -27.67
CA ALA A 165 16.06 17.79 -26.34
C ALA A 165 15.64 16.41 -25.81
N THR A 166 16.50 15.73 -25.06
CA THR A 166 16.24 14.36 -24.55
C THR A 166 14.98 14.24 -23.69
N ARG A 167 14.59 15.30 -22.95
CA ARG A 167 13.30 15.37 -22.25
C ARG A 167 12.09 15.29 -23.19
N LYS A 168 12.19 15.89 -24.38
CA LYS A 168 11.14 15.87 -25.41
C LYS A 168 11.09 14.51 -26.09
N ALA A 169 12.26 13.90 -26.34
CA ALA A 169 12.35 12.50 -26.78
C ALA A 169 11.70 11.55 -25.76
N SER A 170 11.92 11.74 -24.45
CA SER A 170 11.25 10.98 -23.39
C SER A 170 9.72 11.06 -23.49
N GLN A 171 9.17 12.28 -23.67
CA GLN A 171 7.73 12.48 -23.87
C GLN A 171 7.19 11.73 -25.10
N GLN A 172 7.93 11.79 -26.21
CA GLN A 172 7.55 11.11 -27.45
C GLN A 172 7.51 9.59 -27.24
N VAL A 173 8.48 9.01 -26.53
CA VAL A 173 8.46 7.59 -26.15
C VAL A 173 7.26 7.28 -25.26
N LEU A 174 6.99 8.09 -24.22
CA LEU A 174 5.83 7.90 -23.35
C LEU A 174 4.50 7.95 -24.13
N ALA A 175 4.38 8.81 -25.14
CA ALA A 175 3.21 8.90 -25.99
C ALA A 175 2.99 7.65 -26.86
N LEU A 176 4.07 6.97 -27.26
CA LEU A 176 4.01 5.71 -28.01
C LEU A 176 3.70 4.51 -27.10
N LEU A 177 4.28 4.49 -25.89
CA LEU A 177 4.11 3.40 -24.94
C LEU A 177 2.76 3.45 -24.20
N GLY A 178 2.24 4.65 -23.90
CA GLY A 178 1.02 4.85 -23.10
C GLY A 178 -0.19 4.04 -23.58
N PRO A 179 -0.55 4.08 -24.88
CA PRO A 179 -1.65 3.29 -25.42
C PRO A 179 -1.43 1.77 -25.42
N ARG A 180 -0.18 1.30 -25.22
CA ARG A 180 0.21 -0.12 -25.36
C ARG A 180 0.56 -0.78 -24.03
N LEU A 181 0.85 0.01 -22.99
CA LEU A 181 1.19 -0.44 -21.65
C LEU A 181 0.21 0.19 -20.64
N PRO A 182 -1.01 -0.36 -20.48
CA PRO A 182 -1.99 0.16 -19.53
C PRO A 182 -1.57 0.03 -18.05
N GLU A 183 -0.51 -0.72 -17.77
CA GLU A 183 0.18 -0.76 -16.48
C GLU A 183 1.07 0.46 -16.19
N LEU A 184 1.32 1.34 -17.16
CA LEU A 184 2.12 2.55 -16.94
C LEU A 184 1.41 3.48 -15.94
N LEU A 185 2.02 3.60 -14.76
CA LEU A 185 1.61 4.52 -13.71
C LEU A 185 2.80 5.40 -13.35
N GLY A 186 2.77 6.65 -13.82
CA GLY A 186 3.83 7.62 -13.61
C GLY A 186 3.29 9.00 -13.26
N GLY A 187 4.20 9.94 -13.04
CA GLY A 187 3.86 11.33 -12.77
C GLY A 187 5.10 12.18 -12.51
N SER A 188 4.86 13.44 -12.17
CA SER A 188 5.91 14.41 -11.85
C SER A 188 5.57 15.19 -10.58
N ALA A 189 6.59 15.48 -9.79
CA ALA A 189 6.48 16.31 -8.59
C ALA A 189 6.46 17.80 -9.00
N ASP A 190 5.27 18.29 -9.37
CA ASP A 190 5.00 19.69 -9.76
C ASP A 190 5.78 20.19 -11.00
N LEU A 191 6.40 19.29 -11.75
CA LEU A 191 7.24 19.60 -12.91
C LEU A 191 6.75 18.91 -14.19
N THR A 192 5.46 18.58 -14.30
CA THR A 192 4.88 17.88 -15.47
C THR A 192 5.29 18.53 -16.80
N GLY A 193 5.15 19.87 -16.91
CA GLY A 193 5.52 20.60 -18.12
C GLY A 193 7.03 20.72 -18.35
N SER A 194 7.85 20.67 -17.29
CA SER A 194 9.31 20.77 -17.38
C SER A 194 9.97 19.44 -17.72
N ASN A 195 9.45 18.36 -17.12
CA ASN A 195 9.91 16.98 -17.30
C ASN A 195 9.31 16.34 -18.56
N LEU A 196 8.16 16.85 -19.01
CA LEU A 196 7.39 16.34 -20.15
C LEU A 196 6.89 14.89 -19.94
N THR A 197 6.27 14.65 -18.78
CA THR A 197 5.74 13.36 -18.31
C THR A 197 4.25 13.42 -18.08
#